data_AF-A0A100VWT4-F1
#
_entry.id   AF-A0A100VWT4-F1
#
_cell.length_a   1.000
_cell.length_b   1.000
_cell.length_c   1.000
_cell.angle_alpha   90.00
_cell.angle_beta   90.00
_cell.angle_gamma   90.00
#
_symmetry.space_group_name_H-M   'P 1'
#
loop_
_entity.id
_entity.type
_entity.pdbx_description
1 polymer ?
#
loop_
_entity_poly.entity_id
_entity_poly.type
_entity_poly.pdbx_seq_one_letter_code
_entity_poly.pdbx_strand_id
1 'polypeptide(L)'
;MPGAERKERTVAELLGRPESGSLLDSVMQLVMAAGSAFASFGTPFPRFAPDSLLRSIDVPVQVLLAGRTIHDSAKGIERMRSVVPSWSHRLWPHASHMLPCEDITGVSACIRDFAQQHTEG
;
A
#
# COMPACT_ATOMS: atom_id res chain seq x y z
N MET A 1 29.30 2.23 5.09
CA MET A 1 28.69 2.42 6.43
C MET A 1 27.92 1.15 6.78
N PRO A 2 28.27 0.42 7.84
CA PRO A 2 27.58 -0.80 8.21
C PRO A 2 26.14 -0.44 8.62
N GLY A 3 25.15 -0.76 7.79
CA GLY A 3 23.74 -0.40 8.00
C GLY A 3 23.04 0.16 6.78
N ALA A 4 23.76 0.83 5.87
CA ALA A 4 23.20 1.35 4.62
C ALA A 4 22.75 0.21 3.69
N GLU A 5 23.60 -0.80 3.49
CA GLU A 5 23.28 -1.99 2.68
C GLU A 5 22.12 -2.82 3.25
N ARG A 6 21.95 -2.82 4.58
CA ARG A 6 20.81 -3.48 5.23
C ARG A 6 19.52 -2.70 4.97
N LYS A 7 19.58 -1.36 5.07
CA LYS A 7 18.46 -0.47 4.81
C LYS A 7 18.04 -0.55 3.34
N GLU A 8 18.98 -0.53 2.41
CA GLU A 8 18.75 -0.70 0.97
C GLU A 8 18.15 -2.06 0.64
N ARG A 9 18.66 -3.15 1.23
CA ARG A 9 18.11 -4.50 1.02
C ARG A 9 16.68 -4.61 1.53
N THR A 10 16.42 -4.08 2.73
CA THR A 10 15.07 -4.02 3.30
C THR A 10 14.14 -3.19 2.41
N VAL A 11 14.59 -2.04 1.91
CA VAL A 11 13.81 -1.17 1.00
C VAL A 11 13.52 -1.87 -0.34
N ALA A 12 14.50 -2.57 -0.92
CA ALA A 12 14.33 -3.33 -2.16
C ALA A 12 13.42 -4.55 -2.01
N GLU A 13 13.33 -5.14 -0.81
CA GLU A 13 12.35 -6.19 -0.51
C GLU A 13 10.95 -5.59 -0.24
N LEU A 14 10.90 -4.38 0.31
CA LEU A 14 9.69 -3.63 0.62
C LEU A 14 8.96 -3.12 -0.61
N LEU A 15 9.68 -2.39 -1.45
CA LEU A 15 9.18 -1.62 -2.58
C LEU A 15 9.32 -2.42 -3.89
N GLY A 16 9.67 -3.70 -3.82
CA GLY A 16 10.07 -4.45 -5.00
C GLY A 16 11.38 -3.92 -5.60
N ARG A 17 11.83 -4.58 -6.68
CA ARG A 17 13.05 -4.23 -7.39
C ARG A 17 12.70 -3.66 -8.76
N PRO A 18 12.51 -2.34 -8.89
CA PRO A 18 12.35 -1.74 -10.21
C PRO A 18 13.60 -2.00 -11.05
N GLU A 19 13.42 -2.08 -12.37
CA GLU A 19 14.54 -2.16 -13.31
C GLU A 19 15.49 -0.99 -13.10
N SER A 20 16.78 -1.27 -12.94
CA SER A 20 17.82 -0.27 -12.68
C SER A 20 17.84 0.80 -13.77
N GLY A 21 17.83 2.08 -13.37
CA GLY A 21 17.81 3.20 -14.31
C GLY A 21 16.43 3.53 -14.90
N SER A 22 15.37 2.83 -14.49
CA SER A 22 14.00 3.21 -14.82
C SER A 22 13.57 4.50 -14.10
N LEU A 23 12.49 5.12 -14.59
CA LEU A 23 11.85 6.24 -13.89
C LEU A 23 11.42 5.83 -12.46
N LEU A 24 10.92 4.60 -12.30
CA LEU A 24 10.48 4.09 -11.01
C LEU A 24 11.63 3.94 -10.01
N ASP A 25 12.78 3.46 -10.48
CA ASP A 25 14.03 3.41 -9.70
C ASP A 25 14.46 4.81 -9.26
N SER A 26 14.42 5.80 -10.17
CA SER A 26 14.75 7.19 -9.85
C SER A 26 13.82 7.82 -8.80
N VAL A 27 12.50 7.58 -8.91
CA VAL A 27 11.51 8.05 -7.93
C VAL A 27 11.73 7.39 -6.57
N MET A 28 12.03 6.09 -6.56
CA MET A 28 12.31 5.35 -5.33
C MET A 28 13.56 5.90 -4.63
N GLN A 29 14.64 6.16 -5.38
CA GLN A 29 15.85 6.79 -4.84
C GLN A 29 15.57 8.17 -4.23
N LEU A 30 14.73 8.99 -4.90
CA LEU A 30 14.34 10.29 -4.38
C LEU A 30 13.55 10.19 -3.07
N VAL A 31 12.57 9.29 -2.98
CA VAL A 31 11.78 9.06 -1.76
C VAL A 31 12.68 8.60 -0.61
N MET A 32 13.64 7.71 -0.89
CA MET A 32 14.59 7.23 0.11
C MET A 32 15.56 8.29 0.59
N ALA A 33 16.03 9.15 -0.32
CA ALA A 33 16.86 10.30 0.00
C ALA A 33 16.09 11.30 0.88
N ALA A 34 14.85 11.61 0.51
CA ALA A 34 13.97 12.48 1.30
C ALA A 34 13.69 11.89 2.70
N GLY A 35 13.34 10.61 2.77
CA GLY A 35 13.13 9.92 4.04
C GLY A 35 14.38 9.91 4.92
N SER A 36 15.58 9.89 4.35
CA SER A 36 16.83 9.95 5.12
C SER A 36 17.21 11.38 5.52
N ALA A 37 16.95 12.37 4.66
CA ALA A 37 17.26 13.78 4.92
C ALA A 37 16.26 14.45 5.87
N PHE A 38 14.99 14.03 5.83
CA PHE A 38 13.89 14.64 6.57
C PHE A 38 13.24 13.71 7.61
N ALA A 39 13.85 12.55 7.90
CA ALA A 39 13.43 11.74 9.05
C ALA A 39 13.62 12.56 10.33
N SER A 40 12.52 13.15 10.81
CA SER A 40 12.54 13.91 12.04
C SER A 40 12.47 12.95 13.23
N PHE A 41 13.42 13.08 14.15
CA PHE A 41 13.33 12.44 15.45
C PHE A 41 12.12 13.03 16.20
N GLY A 42 11.09 12.21 16.43
CA GLY A 42 9.92 12.60 17.22
C GLY A 42 8.57 12.57 16.51
N THR A 43 8.49 12.19 15.22
CA THR A 43 7.20 11.95 14.56
C THR A 43 6.46 10.82 15.30
N PRO A 44 5.25 11.07 15.84
CA PRO A 44 4.48 10.03 16.50
C PRO A 44 4.25 8.87 15.54
N PHE A 45 4.36 7.64 16.04
CA PHE A 45 4.01 6.47 15.25
C PHE A 45 2.55 6.57 14.79
N PRO A 46 2.24 6.26 13.52
CA PRO A 46 0.86 6.23 13.05
C PRO A 46 0.02 5.35 13.96
N ARG A 47 -1.06 5.92 14.51
CA ARG A 47 -2.05 5.15 15.27
C ARG A 47 -2.99 4.47 14.30
N PHE A 48 -3.42 3.25 14.62
CA PHE A 48 -4.52 2.63 13.87
C PHE A 48 -5.77 3.51 13.98
N ALA A 49 -6.44 3.72 12.84
CA ALA A 49 -7.76 4.33 12.81
C ALA A 49 -8.69 3.52 13.72
N PRO A 50 -9.46 4.15 14.63
CA PRO A 50 -10.38 3.43 15.49
C PRO A 50 -11.51 2.79 14.67
N ASP A 51 -12.09 1.70 15.16
CA ASP A 51 -13.18 1.01 14.47
C ASP A 51 -14.40 1.92 14.24
N SER A 52 -14.67 2.85 15.16
CA SER A 52 -15.75 3.82 15.01
C SER A 52 -15.58 4.71 13.78
N LEU A 53 -14.34 5.07 13.43
CA LEU A 53 -14.03 5.84 12.24
C LEU A 53 -14.21 5.01 10.96
N LEU A 54 -13.87 3.72 11.00
CA LEU A 54 -14.11 2.85 9.85
C LEU A 54 -15.61 2.69 9.60
N ARG A 55 -16.39 2.50 10.67
CA ARG A 55 -17.86 2.36 10.59
C ARG A 55 -18.59 3.63 10.18
N SER A 56 -17.96 4.81 10.31
CA SER A 56 -18.58 6.08 9.93
C SER A 56 -18.49 6.39 8.43
N ILE A 57 -17.81 5.55 7.65
CA ILE A 57 -17.72 5.71 6.19
C ILE A 57 -18.97 5.07 5.57
N ASP A 58 -19.82 5.90 4.99
CA ASP A 58 -21.15 5.58 4.47
C ASP A 58 -21.21 5.47 2.93
N VAL A 59 -20.06 5.59 2.27
CA VAL A 59 -19.91 5.40 0.82
C VAL A 59 -19.37 4.00 0.51
N PRO A 60 -19.59 3.48 -0.71
CA PRO A 60 -18.96 2.24 -1.15
C PRO A 60 -17.42 2.31 -1.05
N VAL A 61 -16.78 1.22 -0.63
CA VAL A 61 -15.31 1.15 -0.48
C VAL A 61 -14.76 -0.12 -1.12
N GLN A 62 -13.71 0.04 -1.92
CA GLN A 62 -12.87 -1.03 -2.45
C GLN A 62 -11.43 -0.86 -1.95
N VAL A 63 -10.92 -1.86 -1.25
CA VAL A 63 -9.54 -1.90 -0.76
C VAL A 63 -8.69 -2.82 -1.62
N LEU A 64 -7.52 -2.36 -2.07
CA LEU A 64 -6.56 -3.13 -2.85
C LEU A 64 -5.32 -3.39 -1.99
N LEU A 65 -4.92 -4.65 -1.87
CA LEU A 65 -3.86 -5.09 -0.96
C LEU A 65 -2.79 -5.89 -1.70
N ALA A 66 -1.54 -5.65 -1.32
CA ALA A 66 -0.39 -6.45 -1.73
C ALA A 66 -0.12 -7.56 -0.71
N GLY A 67 0.38 -8.71 -1.17
CA GLY A 67 0.70 -9.86 -0.31
C GLY A 67 2.15 -9.92 0.15
N ARG A 68 3.10 -9.39 -0.64
CA ARG A 68 4.54 -9.37 -0.33
C ARG A 68 4.99 -7.98 0.13
N THR A 69 4.35 -7.47 1.16
CA THR A 69 4.59 -6.12 1.69
C THR A 69 4.93 -6.17 3.18
N ILE A 70 5.27 -5.02 3.78
CA ILE A 70 5.53 -4.91 5.24
C ILE A 70 4.29 -5.02 6.10
N HIS A 71 3.13 -4.85 5.49
CA HIS A 71 1.86 -4.92 6.18
C HIS A 71 1.36 -6.36 6.20
N ASP A 72 0.72 -6.73 7.30
CA ASP A 72 -0.01 -7.98 7.43
C ASP A 72 -1.39 -7.81 6.78
N SER A 73 -1.44 -7.98 5.46
CA SER A 73 -2.68 -7.84 4.67
C SER A 73 -3.76 -8.83 5.10
N ALA A 74 -3.38 -10.02 5.61
CA ALA A 74 -4.35 -11.00 6.12
C ALA A 74 -5.06 -10.48 7.37
N LYS A 75 -4.32 -9.91 8.35
CA LYS A 75 -4.93 -9.23 9.51
C LYS A 75 -5.76 -8.02 9.11
N GLY A 76 -5.32 -7.27 8.10
CA GLY A 76 -6.10 -6.16 7.54
C GLY A 76 -7.46 -6.62 7.03
N ILE A 77 -7.48 -7.73 6.26
CA ILE A 77 -8.70 -8.34 5.74
C ILE A 77 -9.59 -8.87 6.86
N GLU A 78 -9.03 -9.56 7.85
CA GLU A 78 -9.77 -10.07 9.01
C GLU A 78 -10.46 -8.92 9.76
N ARG A 79 -9.74 -7.81 10.01
CA ARG A 79 -10.31 -6.62 10.63
C ARG A 79 -11.42 -6.00 9.79
N MET A 80 -11.23 -5.87 8.47
CA MET A 80 -12.28 -5.33 7.59
C MET A 80 -13.55 -6.19 7.64
N ARG A 81 -13.40 -7.52 7.57
CA ARG A 81 -14.53 -8.46 7.66
C ARG A 81 -15.28 -8.35 8.99
N SER A 82 -14.58 -8.04 10.07
CA SER A 82 -15.18 -7.88 11.40
C SER A 82 -15.83 -6.50 11.61
N VAL A 83 -15.18 -5.42 11.16
CA VAL A 83 -15.56 -4.04 11.51
C VAL A 83 -16.45 -3.39 10.46
N VAL A 84 -16.19 -3.65 9.18
CA VAL A 84 -16.83 -3.05 8.00
C VAL A 84 -17.10 -4.13 6.94
N PRO A 85 -17.99 -5.11 7.21
CA PRO A 85 -18.23 -6.24 6.32
C PRO A 85 -18.80 -5.85 4.95
N SER A 86 -19.33 -4.63 4.81
CA SER A 86 -19.82 -4.08 3.55
C SER A 86 -18.71 -3.66 2.58
N TRP A 87 -17.47 -3.54 3.04
CA TRP A 87 -16.35 -3.12 2.19
C TRP A 87 -15.85 -4.28 1.32
N SER A 88 -15.64 -3.99 0.04
CA SER A 88 -14.98 -4.90 -0.89
C SER A 88 -13.47 -4.85 -0.69
N HIS A 89 -12.81 -6.00 -0.85
CA HIS A 89 -11.34 -6.09 -0.79
C HIS A 89 -10.80 -7.05 -1.85
N ARG A 90 -9.61 -6.75 -2.38
CA ARG A 90 -8.88 -7.63 -3.30
C ARG A 90 -7.41 -7.70 -2.89
N LEU A 91 -6.88 -8.91 -2.85
CA LEU A 91 -5.49 -9.21 -2.51
C LEU A 91 -4.75 -9.70 -3.75
N TRP A 92 -3.59 -9.12 -4.03
CA TRP A 92 -2.59 -9.66 -4.95
C TRP A 92 -1.51 -10.38 -4.14
N PRO A 93 -1.57 -11.72 -4.01
CA PRO A 93 -0.73 -12.45 -3.07
C PRO A 93 0.78 -12.31 -3.31
N HIS A 94 1.16 -12.04 -4.56
CA HIS A 94 2.56 -11.98 -4.99
C HIS A 94 3.06 -10.57 -5.29
N ALA A 95 2.20 -9.55 -5.25
CA ALA A 95 2.62 -8.17 -5.47
C ALA A 95 3.35 -7.62 -4.24
N SER A 96 4.35 -6.77 -4.46
CA SER A 96 5.03 -6.02 -3.41
C SER A 96 4.23 -4.78 -2.99
N HIS A 97 4.80 -3.95 -2.10
CA HIS A 97 4.20 -2.66 -1.76
C HIS A 97 4.00 -1.74 -2.98
N MET A 98 4.70 -2.00 -4.09
CA MET A 98 4.54 -1.29 -5.36
C MET A 98 3.48 -1.90 -6.28
N LEU A 99 2.48 -2.60 -5.74
CA LEU A 99 1.33 -3.13 -6.49
C LEU A 99 0.80 -2.19 -7.60
N PRO A 100 0.59 -0.87 -7.37
CA PRO A 100 0.12 0.03 -8.43
C PRO A 100 1.05 0.14 -9.65
N CYS A 101 2.34 -0.14 -9.49
CA CYS A 101 3.35 -0.13 -10.54
C CYS A 101 3.63 -1.52 -11.11
N GLU A 102 3.39 -2.59 -10.35
CA GLU A 102 3.63 -3.97 -10.76
C GLU A 102 2.50 -4.56 -11.61
N ASP A 103 1.24 -4.22 -11.28
CA ASP A 103 0.06 -4.67 -12.05
C ASP A 103 -0.85 -3.48 -12.36
N ILE A 104 -0.32 -2.54 -13.15
CA ILE A 104 -1.03 -1.32 -13.57
C ILE A 104 -2.37 -1.68 -14.21
N THR A 105 -2.40 -2.69 -15.07
CA THR A 105 -3.59 -3.11 -15.79
C THR A 105 -4.64 -3.68 -14.84
N GLY A 106 -4.26 -4.62 -13.96
CA GLY A 106 -5.19 -5.24 -13.01
C GLY A 106 -5.71 -4.26 -11.97
N VAL A 107 -4.86 -3.37 -11.47
CA VAL A 107 -5.25 -2.29 -10.54
C VAL A 107 -6.20 -1.32 -11.24
N SER A 108 -5.85 -0.85 -12.44
CA SER A 108 -6.70 0.10 -13.20
C SER A 108 -8.05 -0.51 -13.58
N ALA A 109 -8.08 -1.79 -13.95
CA ALA A 109 -9.32 -2.52 -14.20
C ALA A 109 -10.18 -2.57 -12.93
N CYS A 110 -9.61 -2.96 -11.79
CA CYS A 110 -10.34 -3.03 -10.53
C CYS A 110 -10.93 -1.67 -10.11
N ILE A 111 -10.20 -0.57 -10.30
CA ILE A 111 -10.68 0.79 -10.02
C ILE A 111 -11.83 1.16 -10.96
N ARG A 112 -11.69 0.85 -12.25
CA ARG A 112 -12.70 1.15 -13.27
C ARG A 112 -13.98 0.36 -13.02
N ASP A 113 -13.87 -0.94 -12.75
CA ASP A 113 -15.00 -1.82 -12.47
C ASP A 113 -15.78 -1.31 -11.24
N PHE A 114 -15.06 -0.96 -10.17
CA PHE A 114 -15.66 -0.38 -8.97
C PHE A 114 -16.37 0.94 -9.26
N ALA A 115 -15.74 1.84 -10.01
CA ALA A 115 -16.37 3.10 -10.41
C ALA A 115 -17.64 2.85 -11.22
N GLN A 116 -17.61 1.96 -12.22
CA GLN A 116 -18.76 1.64 -13.05
C GLN A 116 -19.92 1.05 -12.25
N GLN A 117 -19.65 0.18 -11.28
CA GLN A 117 -20.65 -0.40 -10.38
C GLN A 117 -21.35 0.63 -9.49
N HIS A 118 -20.72 1.80 -9.29
CA HIS A 118 -21.19 2.84 -8.37
C HIS A 118 -21.34 4.23 -9.03
N THR A 119 -21.36 4.30 -10.37
CA THR A 119 -21.57 5.56 -11.13
C THR A 119 -23.06 5.92 -11.29
N GLU A 120 -23.98 5.05 -10.90
CA GLU A 120 -25.43 5.35 -10.92
C GLU A 120 -26.01 5.37 -9.50
N GLY A 121 -26.23 6.61 -9.02
CA GLY A 121 -26.97 7.00 -7.82
C GLY A 121 -27.38 8.45 -7.94
#